data_AF-A0A4Y2DRX9-F1
#
_entry.id   AF-A0A4Y2DRX9-F1
#
_cell.length_a   1.000
_cell.length_b   1.000
_cell.length_c   1.000
_cell.angle_alpha   90.00
_cell.angle_beta   90.00
_cell.angle_gamma   90.00
#
_symmetry.space_group_name_H-M   'P 1'
#
loop_
_entity.id
_entity.type
_entity.pdbx_description
1 polymer ?
#
loop_
_entity_poly.entity_id
_entity_poly.type
_entity_poly.pdbx_seq_one_letter_code
_entity_poly.pdbx_strand_id
1 'polypeptide(L)'
;MGLNISRIRSLITFTKSPDVYKKELEGINNEILELEKSNATLEYQYYMINEFIVSYSRLLYLMITLIFFFSTLPSTIVEYILFCGPVLLFYILISCLKKSLKWYFDFEMKKNSEKLAELHNRKKNILFEVKVKMKFKDAKDIIEEYSCVKNQIEDFESLNKNPEFCLKRKRGSSVDSVMKYVLNEEKENALICKYCNHHNGMALKEEFNYISFRCCRCLKLNEAKSPPVTKS
;
A
#
# COMPACT_ATOMS: atom_id res chain seq x y z
N MET A 1 -7.45 -43.25 -55.66
CA MET A 1 -7.16 -41.89 -55.14
C MET A 1 -7.07 -41.97 -53.62
N GLY A 2 -5.87 -42.24 -53.09
CA GLY A 2 -5.64 -42.31 -51.64
C GLY A 2 -5.32 -40.93 -51.09
N LEU A 3 -6.20 -40.38 -50.26
CA LEU A 3 -5.93 -39.15 -49.52
C LEU A 3 -4.77 -39.40 -48.57
N ASN A 4 -3.70 -38.63 -48.75
CA ASN A 4 -2.44 -38.79 -48.06
C ASN A 4 -2.56 -38.31 -46.60
N ILE A 5 -2.98 -39.21 -45.71
CA ILE A 5 -3.14 -39.01 -44.27
C ILE A 5 -1.85 -38.49 -43.60
N SER A 6 -0.68 -38.74 -44.19
CA SER A 6 0.60 -38.25 -43.65
C SER A 6 0.77 -36.72 -43.73
N ARG A 7 0.11 -36.06 -44.70
CA ARG A 7 0.17 -34.59 -44.87
C ARG A 7 -0.76 -33.81 -43.94
N ILE A 8 -1.75 -34.48 -43.35
CA ILE A 8 -2.66 -33.86 -42.38
C ILE A 8 -2.01 -33.77 -41.00
N ARG A 9 -1.04 -34.64 -40.70
CA ARG A 9 -0.36 -34.68 -39.39
C ARG A 9 0.61 -33.51 -39.17
N SER A 10 1.07 -32.85 -40.23
CA SER A 10 1.91 -31.63 -40.14
C SER A 10 1.11 -30.35 -39.94
N LEU A 11 -0.23 -30.43 -39.98
CA LEU A 11 -1.16 -29.32 -39.70
C LEU A 11 -1.72 -29.37 -38.27
N ILE A 12 -1.22 -30.28 -37.43
CA ILE A 12 -1.46 -30.21 -35.99
C ILE A 12 -0.65 -29.03 -35.49
N THR A 13 -1.33 -27.89 -35.36
CA THR A 13 -0.88 -26.71 -34.61
C THR A 13 -0.11 -27.18 -33.39
N PHE A 14 1.18 -26.87 -33.31
CA PHE A 14 2.03 -27.26 -32.19
C PHE A 14 1.54 -26.49 -30.96
N THR A 15 0.53 -27.04 -30.28
CA THR A 15 -0.04 -26.49 -29.06
C THR A 15 1.03 -26.65 -27.98
N LYS A 16 1.49 -25.52 -27.41
CA LYS A 16 2.39 -25.52 -26.24
C LYS A 16 1.87 -26.51 -25.18
N SER A 17 2.77 -27.32 -24.63
CA SER A 17 2.46 -28.24 -23.53
C SER A 17 1.97 -27.48 -22.30
N PRO A 18 1.04 -28.04 -21.50
CA PRO A 18 0.62 -27.50 -20.20
C PRO A 18 1.81 -27.05 -19.32
N ASP A 19 2.87 -27.85 -19.26
CA ASP A 19 4.04 -27.58 -18.42
C ASP A 19 4.81 -26.33 -18.86
N VAL A 20 4.77 -26.00 -20.15
CA VAL A 20 5.41 -24.78 -20.68
C VAL A 20 4.66 -23.54 -20.21
N TYR A 21 3.33 -23.57 -20.17
CA TYR A 21 2.54 -22.47 -19.63
C TYR A 21 2.73 -22.31 -18.13
N LYS A 22 2.79 -23.41 -17.38
CA LYS A 22 3.08 -23.38 -15.94
C LYS A 22 4.43 -22.71 -15.65
N LYS A 23 5.48 -23.12 -16.37
CA LYS A 23 6.82 -22.51 -16.23
C LYS A 23 6.83 -21.02 -16.57
N GLU A 24 6.10 -20.61 -17.61
CA GLU A 24 6.00 -19.19 -18.00
C GLU A 24 5.22 -18.37 -16.95
N LEU A 25 4.13 -18.92 -16.40
CA LEU A 25 3.36 -18.29 -15.32
C LEU A 25 4.13 -18.21 -14.00
N GLU A 26 4.92 -19.23 -13.68
CA GLU A 26 5.81 -19.25 -12.52
C GLU A 26 6.90 -18.18 -12.64
N GLY A 27 7.55 -18.07 -13.81
CA GLY A 27 8.53 -17.01 -14.07
C GLY A 27 7.94 -15.61 -13.88
N ILE A 28 6.75 -15.36 -14.44
CA ILE A 28 6.05 -14.08 -14.29
C ILE A 28 5.71 -13.79 -12.83
N ASN A 29 5.24 -14.78 -12.06
CA ASN A 29 4.93 -14.58 -10.64
C ASN A 29 6.18 -14.27 -9.81
N ASN A 30 7.30 -14.95 -10.08
CA ASN A 30 8.56 -14.69 -9.39
C ASN A 30 9.04 -13.27 -9.68
N GLU A 31 8.99 -12.82 -10.94
CA GLU A 31 9.32 -11.44 -11.30
C GLU A 31 8.41 -10.41 -10.64
N ILE A 32 7.10 -10.67 -10.57
CA ILE A 32 6.14 -9.83 -9.83
C ILE A 32 6.54 -9.73 -8.36
N LEU A 33 6.81 -10.87 -7.71
CA LEU A 33 7.16 -10.93 -6.29
C LEU A 33 8.48 -10.21 -6.00
N GLU A 34 9.50 -10.37 -6.85
CA GLU A 34 10.78 -9.68 -6.73
C GLU A 34 10.63 -8.16 -6.88
N LEU A 35 9.81 -7.71 -7.83
CA LEU A 35 9.53 -6.29 -8.05
C LEU A 35 8.73 -5.67 -6.90
N GLU A 36 7.69 -6.34 -6.42
CA GLU A 36 6.89 -5.88 -5.27
C GLU A 36 7.77 -5.75 -4.01
N LYS A 37 8.61 -6.76 -3.75
CA LYS A 37 9.56 -6.73 -2.63
C LYS A 37 10.55 -5.57 -2.77
N SER A 38 11.10 -5.38 -3.97
CA SER A 38 12.05 -4.28 -4.23
C SER A 38 11.39 -2.91 -4.05
N ASN A 39 10.17 -2.72 -4.55
CA ASN A 39 9.40 -1.49 -4.36
C ASN A 39 9.12 -1.18 -2.89
N ALA A 40 8.71 -2.19 -2.11
CA ALA A 40 8.49 -2.03 -0.67
C ALA A 40 9.77 -1.61 0.06
N THR A 41 10.94 -2.15 -0.34
CA THR A 41 12.22 -1.74 0.23
C THR A 41 12.62 -0.31 -0.16
N LEU A 42 12.37 0.10 -1.40
CA LEU A 42 12.63 1.48 -1.86
C LEU A 42 11.73 2.49 -1.15
N GLU A 43 10.44 2.17 -0.98
CA GLU A 43 9.50 3.00 -0.24
C GLU A 43 9.94 3.16 1.23
N TYR A 44 10.34 2.07 1.88
CA TYR A 44 10.89 2.12 3.24
C TYR A 44 12.15 2.99 3.32
N GLN A 45 13.10 2.80 2.38
CA GLN A 45 14.32 3.61 2.32
C GLN A 45 14.00 5.11 2.14
N TYR A 46 13.05 5.45 1.26
CA TYR A 46 12.59 6.82 1.06
C TYR A 46 12.02 7.43 2.35
N TYR A 47 11.10 6.75 3.04
CA TYR A 47 10.53 7.25 4.29
C TYR A 47 11.59 7.46 5.37
N MET A 48 12.53 6.52 5.50
CA MET A 48 13.63 6.65 6.46
C MET A 48 14.53 7.84 6.11
N ILE A 49 14.99 7.95 4.85
CA ILE A 49 15.86 9.05 4.42
C ILE A 49 15.17 10.42 4.60
N ASN A 50 13.90 10.53 4.19
CA ASN A 50 13.16 11.78 4.27
C ASN A 50 12.89 12.21 5.72
N GLU A 51 12.56 11.28 6.61
CA GLU A 51 12.36 11.59 8.03
C GLU A 51 13.69 11.95 8.71
N PHE A 52 14.76 11.16 8.55
CA PHE A 52 16.00 11.41 9.30
C PHE A 52 16.77 12.64 8.78
N ILE A 53 17.11 12.68 7.49
CA ILE A 53 18.02 13.70 6.94
C ILE A 53 17.31 15.06 6.79
N VAL A 54 16.06 15.05 6.31
CA VAL A 54 15.33 16.31 6.06
C VAL A 54 14.70 16.86 7.35
N SER A 55 14.35 16.03 8.34
CA SER A 55 13.88 16.55 9.64
C SER A 55 15.03 17.15 10.46
N TYR A 56 16.18 16.47 10.53
CA TYR A 56 17.33 16.93 11.32
C TYR A 56 17.90 18.26 10.83
N SER A 57 17.95 18.48 9.51
CA SER A 57 18.36 19.78 8.93
C SER A 57 17.44 20.95 9.32
N ARG A 58 16.13 20.73 9.50
CA ARG A 58 15.20 21.74 10.01
C ARG A 58 15.41 22.03 11.49
N LEU A 59 15.65 21.00 12.31
CA LEU A 59 15.94 21.17 13.74
C LEU A 59 17.23 21.95 13.95
N LEU A 60 18.29 21.58 13.23
CA LEU A 60 19.59 22.27 13.25
C LEU A 60 19.45 23.74 12.85
N TYR A 61 18.63 24.03 11.83
CA TYR A 61 18.29 25.40 11.43
C TYR A 61 17.64 26.21 12.57
N LEU A 62 16.66 25.64 13.28
CA LEU A 62 16.00 26.30 14.41
C LEU A 62 16.99 26.56 15.55
N MET A 63 17.90 25.63 15.82
CA MET A 63 18.91 25.81 16.87
C MET A 63 19.90 26.93 16.54
N ILE A 64 20.40 27.00 15.29
CA ILE A 64 21.35 28.05 14.86
C ILE A 64 20.70 29.43 14.93
N THR A 65 19.45 29.55 14.47
CA THR A 65 18.71 30.81 14.50
C THR A 65 18.39 31.26 15.94
N LEU A 66 18.05 30.33 16.83
CA LEU A 66 17.82 30.59 18.24
C LEU A 66 19.10 31.07 18.96
N ILE A 67 20.23 30.38 18.75
CA ILE A 67 21.52 30.75 19.34
C ILE A 67 21.92 32.16 18.88
N PHE A 68 21.80 32.47 17.59
CA PHE A 68 22.10 33.80 17.07
C PHE A 68 21.21 34.88 17.70
N PHE A 69 19.90 34.61 17.79
CA PHE A 69 18.93 35.53 18.40
C PHE A 69 19.29 35.90 19.84
N PHE A 70 19.80 34.94 20.63
CA PHE A 70 20.24 35.18 22.00
C PHE A 70 21.66 35.73 22.13
N SER A 71 22.55 35.47 21.17
CA SER A 71 23.97 35.85 21.28
C SER A 71 24.29 37.25 20.77
N THR A 72 23.57 37.70 19.73
CA THR A 72 23.78 38.99 19.10
C THR A 72 22.44 39.53 18.66
N LEU A 73 21.90 40.52 19.40
CA LEU A 73 20.81 41.36 18.92
C LEU A 73 21.43 42.33 17.90
N PRO A 74 21.25 42.11 16.59
CA PRO A 74 21.90 42.95 15.59
C PRO A 74 21.40 44.38 15.75
N SER A 75 22.34 45.32 15.85
CA SER A 75 22.02 46.74 16.04
C SER A 75 21.93 47.48 14.70
N THR A 76 22.47 46.89 13.63
CA THR A 76 22.49 47.45 12.28
C THR A 76 21.76 46.57 11.26
N ILE A 77 21.19 47.20 10.23
CA ILE A 77 20.47 46.51 9.16
C ILE A 77 21.41 45.59 8.35
N VAL A 78 22.70 45.95 8.24
CA VAL A 78 23.70 45.18 7.50
C VAL A 78 23.95 43.81 8.15
N GLU A 79 24.04 43.75 9.48
CA GLU A 79 24.17 42.48 10.23
C GLU A 79 22.97 41.57 9.99
N TYR A 80 21.77 42.13 9.88
CA TYR A 80 20.55 41.37 9.59
C TYR A 80 20.57 40.78 8.18
N ILE A 81 20.97 41.55 7.15
CA ILE A 81 21.07 41.05 5.78
C ILE A 81 22.13 39.94 5.67
N LEU A 82 23.29 40.14 6.30
CA LEU A 82 24.40 39.18 6.29
C LEU A 82 24.00 37.85 6.97
N PHE A 83 23.12 37.88 7.96
CA PHE A 83 22.61 36.70 8.64
C PHE A 83 21.42 36.05 7.91
N CYS A 84 20.41 36.83 7.53
CA CYS A 84 19.19 36.31 6.92
C CYS A 84 19.41 35.75 5.51
N GLY A 85 20.34 36.32 4.74
CA GLY A 85 20.65 35.85 3.38
C GLY A 85 21.08 34.37 3.33
N PRO A 86 22.14 33.97 4.05
CA PRO A 86 22.59 32.59 4.13
C PRO A 86 21.54 31.62 4.72
N VAL A 87 20.76 32.09 5.71
CA VAL A 87 19.70 31.32 6.35
C VAL A 87 18.57 31.00 5.36
N LEU A 88 18.11 31.98 4.58
CA LEU A 88 17.11 31.79 3.53
C LEU A 88 17.65 30.92 2.38
N LEU A 89 18.91 31.12 1.98
CA LEU A 89 19.55 30.29 0.97
C LEU A 89 19.60 28.83 1.41
N PHE A 90 20.00 28.56 2.66
CA PHE A 90 20.02 27.21 3.22
C PHE A 90 18.62 26.58 3.24
N TYR A 91 17.59 27.33 3.64
CA TYR A 91 16.20 26.86 3.61
C TYR A 91 15.73 26.51 2.19
N ILE A 92 16.07 27.32 1.19
CA ILE A 92 15.78 27.05 -0.22
C ILE A 92 16.54 25.79 -0.69
N LEU A 93 17.82 25.65 -0.35
CA LEU A 93 18.63 24.48 -0.71
C LEU A 93 18.04 23.18 -0.14
N ILE A 94 17.65 23.15 1.13
CA ILE A 94 17.01 21.98 1.75
C ILE A 94 15.64 21.69 1.11
N SER A 95 14.87 22.72 0.76
CA SER A 95 13.59 22.56 0.08
C SER A 95 13.75 21.99 -1.34
N CYS A 96 14.75 22.47 -2.09
CA CYS A 96 15.14 21.93 -3.39
C CYS A 96 15.60 20.47 -3.27
N LEU A 97 16.44 20.16 -2.28
CA LEU A 97 16.91 18.79 -2.01
C LEU A 97 15.76 17.83 -1.69
N LYS A 98 14.79 18.26 -0.87
CA LYS A 98 13.60 17.47 -0.59
C LYS A 98 12.80 17.18 -1.87
N LYS A 99 12.65 18.20 -2.72
CA LYS A 99 11.90 18.08 -3.98
C LYS A 99 12.62 17.15 -4.96
N SER A 100 13.94 17.24 -5.06
CA SER A 100 14.73 16.35 -5.93
C SER A 100 14.75 14.91 -5.43
N LEU A 101 14.89 14.69 -4.11
CA LEU A 101 14.76 13.35 -3.50
C LEU A 101 13.40 12.74 -3.81
N LYS A 102 12.31 13.46 -3.54
CA LYS A 102 10.96 12.98 -3.85
C LYS A 102 10.81 12.67 -5.34
N TRP A 103 11.24 13.56 -6.23
CA TRP A 103 11.16 13.35 -7.66
C TRP A 103 11.94 12.09 -8.12
N TYR A 104 13.14 11.87 -7.59
CA TYR A 104 13.94 10.69 -7.90
C TYR A 104 13.23 9.39 -7.50
N PHE A 105 12.73 9.31 -6.26
CA PHE A 105 12.02 8.12 -5.78
C PHE A 105 10.67 7.93 -6.49
N ASP A 106 9.91 9.00 -6.73
CA ASP A 106 8.66 8.95 -7.50
C ASP A 106 8.90 8.47 -8.94
N PHE A 107 10.00 8.91 -9.56
CA PHE A 107 10.40 8.48 -10.90
C PHE A 107 10.73 6.99 -10.94
N GLU A 108 11.52 6.50 -9.99
CA GLU A 108 11.88 5.07 -9.91
C GLU A 108 10.64 4.20 -9.61
N MET A 109 9.80 4.63 -8.67
CA MET A 109 8.54 3.96 -8.34
C MET A 109 7.60 3.89 -9.54
N LYS A 110 7.52 4.96 -10.34
CA LYS A 110 6.71 4.99 -11.56
C LYS A 110 7.17 3.94 -12.56
N LYS A 111 8.47 3.88 -12.85
CA LYS A 111 9.05 2.88 -13.77
C LYS A 111 8.74 1.45 -13.33
N ASN A 112 8.90 1.16 -12.04
CA ASN A 112 8.62 -0.18 -11.51
C ASN A 112 7.12 -0.50 -11.52
N SER A 113 6.25 0.49 -11.26
CA SER A 113 4.80 0.33 -11.34
C SER A 113 4.31 0.01 -12.76
N GLU A 114 4.91 0.63 -13.77
CA GLU A 114 4.62 0.36 -15.19
C GLU A 114 5.02 -1.07 -15.56
N LYS A 115 6.22 -1.51 -15.16
CA LYS A 115 6.67 -2.90 -15.38
C LYS A 115 5.78 -3.92 -14.68
N LEU A 116 5.33 -3.62 -13.47
CA LEU A 116 4.40 -4.48 -12.72
C LEU A 116 3.06 -4.61 -13.47
N ALA A 117 2.53 -3.49 -14.00
CA ALA A 117 1.31 -3.49 -14.79
C ALA A 117 1.46 -4.31 -16.09
N GLU A 118 2.62 -4.24 -16.76
CA GLU A 118 2.93 -5.04 -17.94
C GLU A 118 2.93 -6.55 -17.62
N LEU A 119 3.59 -6.97 -16.54
CA LEU A 119 3.63 -8.36 -16.10
C LEU A 119 2.25 -8.90 -15.73
N HIS A 120 1.42 -8.11 -15.05
CA HIS A 120 0.03 -8.48 -14.77
C HIS A 120 -0.80 -8.64 -16.05
N ASN A 121 -0.60 -7.78 -17.05
CA ASN A 121 -1.28 -7.91 -18.34
C ASN A 121 -0.81 -9.14 -19.11
N ARG A 122 0.50 -9.44 -19.11
CA ARG A 122 1.05 -10.66 -19.71
C ARG A 122 0.47 -11.91 -19.06
N LYS A 123 0.39 -11.94 -17.72
CA LYS A 123 -0.27 -13.03 -16.97
C LYS A 123 -1.72 -13.23 -17.40
N LYS A 124 -2.50 -12.14 -17.52
CA LYS A 124 -3.90 -12.21 -17.99
C LYS A 124 -4.01 -12.77 -19.41
N ASN A 125 -3.12 -12.36 -20.32
CA ASN A 125 -3.10 -12.84 -21.70
C ASN A 125 -2.77 -14.34 -21.79
N ILE A 126 -1.80 -14.82 -21.02
CA ILE A 126 -1.45 -16.25 -20.98
C ILE A 126 -2.61 -17.08 -20.43
N LEU A 127 -3.26 -16.62 -19.35
CA LEU A 127 -4.44 -17.30 -18.80
C LEU A 127 -5.61 -17.34 -19.80
N PHE A 128 -5.77 -16.29 -20.61
CA PHE A 128 -6.73 -16.28 -21.71
C PHE A 128 -6.36 -17.31 -22.80
N GLU A 129 -5.09 -17.39 -23.19
CA GLU A 129 -4.63 -18.38 -24.17
C GLU A 129 -4.85 -19.82 -23.70
N VAL A 130 -4.57 -20.10 -22.42
CA VAL A 130 -4.83 -21.41 -21.79
C VAL A 130 -6.31 -21.77 -21.89
N LYS A 131 -7.21 -20.81 -21.61
CA LYS A 131 -8.66 -21.03 -21.68
C LYS A 131 -9.16 -21.38 -23.09
N VAL A 132 -8.53 -20.81 -24.13
CA VAL A 132 -8.94 -20.99 -25.54
C VAL A 132 -8.31 -22.24 -26.16
N LYS A 133 -7.03 -22.51 -25.87
CA LYS A 133 -6.23 -23.50 -26.60
C LYS A 133 -6.18 -24.88 -25.93
N MET A 134 -6.54 -24.98 -24.64
CA MET A 134 -6.40 -26.22 -23.87
C MET A 134 -7.73 -26.91 -23.60
N LYS A 135 -7.65 -28.21 -23.28
CA LYS A 135 -8.81 -29.00 -22.85
C LYS A 135 -9.32 -28.45 -21.52
N PHE A 136 -10.64 -28.50 -21.31
CA PHE A 136 -11.29 -27.92 -20.14
C PHE A 136 -10.67 -28.35 -18.81
N LYS A 137 -10.34 -29.65 -18.64
CA LYS A 137 -9.74 -30.15 -17.39
C LYS A 137 -8.36 -29.54 -17.14
N ASP A 138 -7.45 -29.62 -18.11
CA ASP A 138 -6.09 -29.09 -18.00
C ASP A 138 -6.08 -27.55 -17.86
N ALA A 139 -6.97 -26.87 -18.60
CA ALA A 139 -7.17 -25.43 -18.50
C ALA A 139 -7.69 -25.03 -17.12
N LYS A 140 -8.63 -25.79 -16.57
CA LYS A 140 -9.18 -25.57 -15.23
C LYS A 140 -8.11 -25.72 -14.17
N ASP A 141 -7.30 -26.78 -14.22
CA ASP A 141 -6.25 -27.03 -13.22
C ASP A 141 -5.22 -25.88 -13.20
N ILE A 142 -4.78 -25.40 -14.36
CA ILE A 142 -3.86 -24.25 -14.46
C ILE A 142 -4.54 -22.96 -14.00
N ILE A 143 -5.77 -22.72 -14.43
CA ILE A 143 -6.50 -21.53 -14.00
C ILE A 143 -6.66 -21.58 -12.49
N GLU A 144 -7.12 -22.66 -11.88
CA GLU A 144 -7.33 -22.77 -10.43
C GLU A 144 -6.03 -22.54 -9.64
N GLU A 145 -4.89 -23.08 -10.10
CA GLU A 145 -3.57 -22.88 -9.51
C GLU A 145 -3.12 -21.40 -9.52
N TYR A 146 -3.27 -20.71 -10.65
CA TYR A 146 -2.76 -19.33 -10.84
C TYR A 146 -3.80 -18.22 -10.66
N SER A 147 -5.09 -18.60 -10.64
CA SER A 147 -6.25 -17.76 -10.31
C SER A 147 -6.65 -17.87 -8.85
N CYS A 148 -6.24 -18.88 -8.07
CA CYS A 148 -6.37 -18.83 -6.61
C CYS A 148 -5.64 -17.60 -6.05
N VAL A 149 -4.53 -17.19 -6.67
CA VAL A 149 -3.89 -15.90 -6.38
C VAL A 149 -4.78 -14.71 -6.78
N LYS A 150 -5.52 -14.81 -7.90
CA LYS A 150 -6.47 -13.78 -8.36
C LYS A 150 -7.73 -13.71 -7.50
N ASN A 151 -8.27 -14.83 -7.01
CA ASN A 151 -9.39 -14.89 -6.08
C ASN A 151 -8.93 -14.46 -4.69
N GLN A 152 -7.70 -14.77 -4.25
CA GLN A 152 -7.15 -14.20 -3.02
C GLN A 152 -6.93 -12.69 -3.13
N ILE A 153 -6.52 -12.19 -4.30
CA ILE A 153 -6.39 -10.75 -4.58
C ILE A 153 -7.74 -10.10 -4.83
N GLU A 154 -8.73 -10.76 -5.44
CA GLU A 154 -10.09 -10.25 -5.67
C GLU A 154 -10.95 -10.36 -4.41
N ASP A 155 -10.71 -11.35 -3.54
CA ASP A 155 -11.27 -11.44 -2.19
C ASP A 155 -10.60 -10.40 -1.30
N PHE A 156 -9.28 -10.21 -1.39
CA PHE A 156 -8.57 -9.12 -0.71
C PHE A 156 -8.98 -7.75 -1.25
N GLU A 157 -9.16 -7.57 -2.57
CA GLU A 157 -9.61 -6.34 -3.22
C GLU A 157 -11.10 -6.10 -3.05
N SER A 158 -11.95 -7.13 -2.95
CA SER A 158 -13.37 -6.96 -2.61
C SER A 158 -13.58 -6.70 -1.13
N LEU A 159 -12.73 -7.27 -0.26
CA LEU A 159 -12.59 -6.85 1.15
C LEU A 159 -11.99 -5.43 1.28
N ASN A 160 -11.18 -4.96 0.32
CA ASN A 160 -10.48 -3.67 0.37
C ASN A 160 -11.12 -2.58 -0.54
N LYS A 161 -12.14 -2.92 -1.34
CA LYS A 161 -12.98 -1.98 -2.12
C LYS A 161 -13.99 -1.24 -1.24
N ASN A 162 -14.17 -1.68 0.00
CA ASN A 162 -14.71 -0.87 1.09
C ASN A 162 -13.63 -0.70 2.17
N PRO A 163 -12.68 0.26 2.01
CA PRO A 163 -11.64 0.52 2.99
C PRO A 163 -12.16 1.21 4.27
N GLU A 164 -13.46 1.13 4.56
CA GLU A 164 -14.05 1.68 5.78
C GLU A 164 -13.87 0.76 6.99
N PHE A 165 -13.50 -0.52 6.79
CA PHE A 165 -13.55 -1.49 7.89
C PHE A 165 -12.31 -1.50 8.79
N CYS A 166 -11.18 -1.01 8.30
CA CYS A 166 -10.09 -0.58 9.19
C CYS A 166 -10.35 0.88 9.49
N LEU A 167 -10.93 1.18 10.66
CA LEU A 167 -11.10 2.54 11.15
C LEU A 167 -9.72 3.22 11.24
N LYS A 168 -9.25 3.80 10.12
CA LYS A 168 -8.18 4.77 10.12
C LYS A 168 -8.67 5.89 11.01
N ARG A 169 -8.08 6.01 12.19
CA ARG A 169 -8.29 7.15 13.08
C ARG A 169 -8.10 8.41 12.24
N LYS A 170 -9.18 9.12 11.89
CA LYS A 170 -9.05 10.53 11.54
C LYS A 170 -8.48 11.18 12.80
N ARG A 171 -7.23 11.65 12.74
CA ARG A 171 -6.70 12.53 13.78
C ARG A 171 -7.61 13.76 13.74
N GLY A 172 -8.54 13.84 14.70
CA GLY A 172 -9.40 15.00 14.88
C GLY A 172 -8.54 16.23 15.11
N SER A 173 -9.07 17.38 14.71
CA SER A 173 -8.44 18.66 14.97
C SER A 173 -8.33 18.91 16.48
N SER A 174 -7.46 19.82 16.92
CA SER A 174 -7.36 20.17 18.35
C SER A 174 -8.69 20.67 18.92
N VAL A 175 -9.59 21.21 18.08
CA VAL A 175 -10.94 21.64 18.49
C VAL A 175 -11.90 20.47 18.70
N ASP A 176 -11.76 19.35 17.97
CA ASP A 176 -12.56 18.15 18.21
C ASP A 176 -12.28 17.56 19.59
N SER A 177 -11.02 17.58 20.02
CA SER A 177 -10.63 17.09 21.35
C SER A 177 -11.25 17.92 22.48
N VAL A 178 -11.34 19.25 22.30
CA VAL A 178 -11.96 20.15 23.27
C VAL A 178 -13.48 19.97 23.27
N MET A 179 -14.10 19.82 22.09
CA MET A 179 -15.54 19.59 21.96
C MET A 179 -15.98 18.32 22.69
N LYS A 180 -15.23 17.22 22.55
CA LYS A 180 -15.49 15.96 23.26
C LYS A 180 -15.44 16.12 24.78
N TYR A 181 -14.54 16.96 25.29
CA TYR A 181 -14.43 17.26 26.72
C TYR A 181 -15.61 18.10 27.22
N VAL A 182 -16.04 19.12 26.45
CA VAL A 182 -17.17 19.98 26.80
C VAL A 182 -18.50 19.23 26.74
N LEU A 183 -18.68 18.32 25.77
CA LEU A 183 -19.89 17.53 25.60
C LEU A 183 -19.98 16.32 26.53
N ASN A 184 -18.92 16.01 27.29
CA ASN A 184 -18.88 14.90 28.24
C ASN A 184 -19.27 13.54 27.59
N GLU A 185 -18.86 13.32 26.33
CA GLU A 185 -19.17 12.09 25.59
C GLU A 185 -18.56 10.86 26.29
N GLU A 186 -19.30 9.75 26.32
CA GLU A 186 -18.85 8.52 26.98
C GLU A 186 -17.58 7.93 26.31
N LYS A 187 -16.77 7.25 27.13
CA LYS A 187 -15.51 6.65 26.69
C LYS A 187 -15.73 5.55 25.66
N GLU A 188 -15.05 5.66 24.52
CA GLU A 188 -15.01 4.64 23.47
C GLU A 188 -14.20 3.41 23.92
N ASN A 189 -14.69 2.20 23.62
CA ASN A 189 -14.06 0.92 23.92
C ASN A 189 -13.25 0.38 22.72
N ALA A 190 -12.11 -0.24 22.98
CA ALA A 190 -11.23 -0.77 21.93
C ALA A 190 -11.71 -2.11 21.33
N LEU A 191 -11.76 -2.19 20.00
CA LEU A 191 -12.09 -3.41 19.24
C LEU A 191 -10.83 -4.27 19.04
N ILE A 192 -10.60 -5.18 19.98
CA ILE A 192 -9.45 -6.10 19.98
C ILE A 192 -9.87 -7.46 19.43
N CYS A 193 -9.13 -7.99 18.46
CA CYS A 193 -9.42 -9.29 17.88
C CYS A 193 -9.12 -10.43 18.87
N LYS A 194 -10.09 -11.31 19.12
CA LYS A 194 -9.96 -12.46 20.04
C LYS A 194 -8.98 -13.55 19.59
N TYR A 195 -8.55 -13.50 18.33
CA TYR A 195 -7.69 -14.53 17.73
C TYR A 195 -6.22 -14.12 17.57
N CYS A 196 -5.95 -12.83 17.34
CA CYS A 196 -4.58 -12.33 17.11
C CYS A 196 -4.23 -11.10 17.95
N ASN A 197 -5.14 -10.64 18.80
CA ASN A 197 -4.99 -9.46 19.66
C ASN A 197 -4.67 -8.15 18.94
N HIS A 198 -4.86 -8.10 17.62
CA HIS A 198 -4.70 -6.87 16.85
C HIS A 198 -5.84 -5.91 17.15
N HIS A 199 -5.52 -4.62 17.29
CA HIS A 199 -6.46 -3.54 17.52
C HIS A 199 -7.07 -3.05 16.18
N ASN A 200 -8.40 -3.00 16.08
CA ASN A 200 -9.11 -2.70 14.83
C ASN A 200 -9.87 -1.37 14.87
N GLY A 201 -9.76 -0.61 15.97
CA GLY A 201 -10.44 0.67 16.14
C GLY A 201 -11.10 0.80 17.52
N MET A 202 -11.88 1.86 17.71
CA MET A 202 -12.68 2.09 18.91
C MET A 202 -14.16 2.12 18.53
N ALA A 203 -15.05 1.75 19.46
CA ALA A 203 -16.49 1.78 19.30
C ALA A 203 -17.12 2.51 20.50
N LEU A 204 -18.26 3.16 20.29
CA LEU A 204 -19.05 3.75 21.37
C LEU A 204 -19.49 2.66 22.35
N LYS A 205 -19.68 3.04 23.62
CA LYS A 205 -19.97 2.07 24.69
C LYS A 205 -21.30 1.37 24.46
N GLU A 206 -22.28 2.09 23.92
CA GLU A 206 -23.61 1.59 23.57
C GLU A 206 -23.56 0.56 22.43
N GLU A 207 -22.64 0.74 21.48
CA GLU A 207 -22.53 -0.11 20.28
C GLU A 207 -21.56 -1.29 20.49
N PHE A 208 -20.62 -1.17 21.43
CA PHE A 208 -19.52 -2.11 21.63
C PHE A 208 -19.95 -3.56 21.83
N ASN A 209 -21.11 -3.80 22.46
CA ASN A 209 -21.61 -5.15 22.70
C ASN A 209 -22.31 -5.77 21.49
N TYR A 210 -22.80 -4.95 20.56
CA TYR A 210 -23.61 -5.38 19.42
C TYR A 210 -22.86 -5.36 18.09
N ILE A 211 -21.71 -4.69 18.03
CA ILE A 211 -20.85 -4.65 16.85
C ILE A 211 -20.16 -6.01 16.66
N SER A 212 -20.29 -6.54 15.45
CA SER A 212 -19.42 -7.61 14.94
C SER A 212 -18.44 -7.03 13.94
N PHE A 213 -17.20 -7.52 13.92
CA PHE A 213 -16.15 -6.96 13.07
C PHE A 213 -15.16 -8.02 12.57
N ARG A 214 -14.71 -7.91 11.32
CA ARG A 214 -13.56 -8.68 10.82
C ARG A 214 -12.26 -8.00 11.20
N CYS A 215 -11.29 -8.80 11.64
CA CYS A 215 -9.99 -8.26 12.00
C CYS A 215 -9.16 -7.89 10.76
N CYS A 216 -8.64 -6.67 10.71
CA CYS A 216 -7.77 -6.17 9.65
C CYS A 216 -6.45 -6.93 9.49
N ARG A 217 -5.97 -7.60 10.55
CA ARG A 217 -4.71 -8.34 10.53
C ARG A 217 -4.88 -9.80 10.12
N CYS A 218 -5.88 -10.49 10.68
CA CYS A 218 -6.03 -11.93 10.52
C CYS A 218 -7.33 -12.35 9.82
N LEU A 219 -8.17 -11.40 9.41
CA LEU A 219 -9.42 -11.56 8.65
C LEU A 219 -10.52 -12.42 9.30
N LYS A 220 -10.27 -12.97 10.49
CA LYS A 220 -11.26 -13.70 11.28
C LYS A 220 -12.36 -12.76 11.76
N LEU A 221 -13.60 -13.24 11.69
CA LEU A 221 -14.79 -12.55 12.18
C LEU A 221 -14.86 -12.61 13.71
N ASN A 222 -14.94 -11.46 14.35
CA ASN A 222 -15.26 -11.30 15.76
C ASN A 222 -16.75 -11.03 15.87
N GLU A 223 -17.50 -12.00 16.36
CA GLU A 223 -18.94 -11.89 16.59
C GLU A 223 -19.26 -10.88 17.69
N ALA A 224 -20.47 -10.33 17.64
CA ALA A 224 -20.99 -9.45 18.67
C ALA A 224 -21.11 -10.20 20.01
N LYS A 225 -20.92 -9.49 21.12
CA LYS A 225 -21.05 -10.07 22.47
C LYS A 225 -22.51 -10.33 22.84
N SER A 226 -23.43 -9.60 22.21
CA SER A 226 -24.87 -9.70 22.47
C SER A 226 -25.63 -9.58 21.14
N PRO A 227 -26.79 -10.26 21.02
CA PRO A 227 -27.63 -10.13 19.84
C PRO A 227 -28.15 -8.68 19.71
N PRO A 228 -28.31 -8.16 18.49
CA PRO A 228 -28.83 -6.80 18.29
C PRO A 228 -30.25 -6.69 18.83
N VAL A 229 -30.55 -5.61 19.55
CA VAL A 229 -31.89 -5.32 20.04
C VAL A 229 -32.79 -5.01 18.85
N THR A 230 -33.69 -5.93 18.50
CA THR A 230 -34.75 -5.66 17.54
C THR A 230 -35.69 -4.63 18.17
N LYS A 231 -35.70 -3.39 17.67
CA LYS A 231 -36.74 -2.43 18.03
C LYS A 231 -38.06 -2.92 17.42
N SER A 232 -38.94 -3.47 18.25
CA SER A 232 -40.35 -3.77 17.95
C SER A 232 -41.17 -2.49 17.98
#